data_AF-A0A392RC15-F1
#
_entry.id   AF-A0A392RC15-F1
#
_cell.length_a   1.000
_cell.length_b   1.000
_cell.length_c   1.000
_cell.angle_alpha   90.00
_cell.angle_beta   90.00
_cell.angle_gamma   90.00
#
_symmetry.space_group_name_H-M   'P 1'
#
loop_
_entity.id
_entity.type
_entity.pdbx_description
1 polymer ?
#
loop_
_entity_poly.entity_id
_entity_poly.type
_entity_poly.pdbx_seq_one_letter_code
_entity_poly.pdbx_strand_id
1 'polypeptide(L)' 'ESKLKDFLHGSEYVVTYEDKDGDWMLVGDVPWDMFTDTCKRLKIMKGSDAIGL' A
#
# COMPACT_ATOMS: atom_id res chain seq x y z
N GLU A 1 10.66 6.53 12.43
CA GLU A 1 10.19 7.93 12.53
C GLU A 1 10.51 8.83 11.32
N SER A 2 11.76 9.00 10.85
CA SER A 2 12.02 9.94 9.72
C SER A 2 11.91 9.35 8.30
N LYS A 3 12.16 8.05 8.09
CA LYS A 3 12.28 7.49 6.73
C LYS A 3 10.97 7.44 5.92
N LEU A 4 9.82 7.41 6.60
CA LEU A 4 8.50 7.42 5.95
C LEU A 4 8.08 8.83 5.51
N LYS A 5 8.48 9.86 6.25
CA LYS A 5 8.14 11.27 5.98
C LYS A 5 8.82 11.80 4.71
N ASP A 6 9.98 11.26 4.35
CA ASP A 6 10.72 11.66 3.15
C ASP A 6 10.13 11.06 1.85
N PHE A 7 9.51 9.87 1.89
CA PHE A 7 8.79 9.32 0.73
C PHE A 7 7.50 10.11 0.44
N LEU A 8 6.79 10.53 1.48
CA LEU A 8 5.49 11.20 1.38
C LEU A 8 5.57 12.65 0.87
N HIS A 9 6.73 13.29 0.89
CA HIS A 9 6.90 14.64 0.33
C HIS A 9 6.96 14.66 -1.20
N GLY A 10 7.17 13.51 -1.86
CA GLY A 10 7.29 13.42 -3.32
C GLY A 10 6.25 12.53 -4.02
N SER A 11 5.67 11.54 -3.34
CA SER A 11 4.63 10.68 -3.91
C SER A 11 3.27 11.00 -3.30
N GLU A 12 2.43 11.70 -4.07
CA GLU A 12 1.09 12.12 -3.66
C GLU A 12 0.16 10.93 -3.33
N TYR A 13 0.49 9.69 -3.73
CA TYR A 13 -0.38 8.54 -3.57
C TYR A 13 0.36 7.28 -3.11
N VAL A 14 -0.24 6.59 -2.15
CA VAL A 14 0.16 5.27 -1.67
C VAL A 14 -0.88 4.27 -2.15
N VAL A 15 -0.43 3.10 -2.62
CA VAL A 15 -1.32 2.03 -3.06
C VAL A 15 -1.18 0.84 -2.11
N THR A 16 -2.29 0.45 -1.50
CA THR A 16 -2.39 -0.78 -0.71
C THR A 16 -3.41 -1.72 -1.34
N TYR A 17 -3.30 -3.01 -1.05
CA TYR A 17 -4.24 -4.02 -1.47
C TYR A 17 -4.67 -4.89 -0.31
N GLU A 18 -5.92 -5.36 -0.34
CA GLU A 18 -6.47 -6.34 0.59
C GLU A 18 -6.14 -7.73 0.03
N ASP A 19 -5.42 -8.53 0.82
CA ASP A 19 -5.09 -9.90 0.45
C ASP A 19 -6.27 -10.87 0.71
N LYS A 20 -5.99 -12.17 0.65
CA LYS A 20 -7.01 -13.20 0.86
C LYS A 20 -7.48 -13.30 2.32
N ASP A 21 -6.62 -12.93 3.26
CA ASP A 21 -6.83 -13.03 4.70
C ASP A 21 -7.52 -11.76 5.25
N GLY A 22 -7.63 -10.72 4.40
CA GLY A 22 -8.28 -9.45 4.73
C GLY A 22 -7.30 -8.41 5.26
N ASP A 23 -6.00 -8.70 5.18
CA ASP A 23 -4.94 -7.80 5.61
C ASP A 23 -4.59 -6.81 4.49
N TRP A 24 -4.27 -5.58 4.89
CA TRP A 24 -3.84 -4.52 3.98
C TRP A 24 -2.32 -4.58 3.80
N MET A 25 -1.88 -4.88 2.59
CA MET A 25 -0.48 -4.92 2.21
C MET A 25 -0.12 -3.80 1.22
N LEU A 26 1.14 -3.36 1.21
CA LEU A 26 1.63 -2.39 0.23
C LEU A 26 1.85 -3.08 -1.12
N VAL A 27 1.43 -2.41 -2.20
CA VAL A 27 1.67 -2.93 -3.55
C VAL A 27 3.17 -2.97 -3.82
N GLY A 28 3.71 -4.16 -4.06
CA GLY A 28 5.12 -4.40 -4.35
C GLY A 28 5.85 -5.29 -3.34
N ASP A 29 5.23 -5.63 -2.20
CA ASP A 29 5.87 -6.47 -1.16
C ASP A 29 5.90 -7.97 -1.51
N VAL A 30 5.04 -8.42 -2.43
CA VAL A 30 4.93 -9.84 -2.83
C VAL A 30 5.17 -10.04 -4.33
N PRO A 31 5.55 -11.26 -4.76
CA PRO A 31 5.63 -11.60 -6.18
C PRO A 31 4.32 -11.34 -6.93
N TRP A 32 4.41 -10.94 -8.21
CA TRP A 32 3.25 -10.60 -9.03
C TRP A 32 2.22 -11.73 -9.12
N ASP A 33 2.65 -12.99 -9.28
CA ASP A 33 1.75 -14.15 -9.28
C ASP A 33 0.94 -14.27 -7.98
N MET A 34 1.58 -14.08 -6.82
CA MET A 34 0.88 -14.11 -5.53
C MET A 34 -0.08 -12.94 -5.41
N PHE A 35 0.35 -11.74 -5.81
CA PHE A 35 -0.52 -10.57 -5.84
C PHE A 35 -1.77 -10.82 -6.67
N THR A 36 -1.64 -11.38 -7.88
CA THR A 36 -2.80 -11.65 -8.75
C THR A 36 -3.74 -12.73 -8.19
N ASP A 37 -3.22 -13.68 -7.40
CA ASP A 37 -4.01 -14.73 -6.78
C ASP A 37 -4.73 -14.26 -5.51
N THR A 38 -4.09 -13.39 -4.72
CA THR A 38 -4.60 -12.96 -3.40
C THR A 38 -5.29 -11.62 -3.39
N CYS A 39 -5.06 -10.74 -4.38
CA CYS A 39 -5.58 -9.37 -4.37
C CYS A 39 -7.09 -9.35 -4.54
N LYS A 40 -7.80 -9.00 -3.47
CA LYS A 40 -9.26 -8.85 -3.46
C LYS A 40 -9.71 -7.41 -3.70
N ARG A 41 -8.97 -6.43 -3.18
CA ARG A 41 -9.29 -4.99 -3.32
C ARG A 41 -8.03 -4.16 -3.43
N LEU A 42 -8.10 -3.08 -4.17
CA LEU A 42 -7.05 -2.07 -4.28
C LEU A 42 -7.55 -0.75 -3.70
N LYS A 43 -6.69 -0.09 -2.91
CA LYS A 43 -6.96 1.21 -2.32
C LYS A 43 -5.81 2.15 -2.64
N ILE A 44 -6.16 3.25 -3.29
CA ILE A 44 -5.24 4.35 -3.58
C ILE A 44 -5.58 5.45 -2.58
N MET A 45 -4.62 5.79 -1.72
CA MET A 45 -4.77 6.81 -0.70
C MET A 45 -3.82 7.94 -0.99
N LYS A 46 -4.19 9.18 -0.66
CA LYS A 46 -3.23 10.28 -0.70
C LYS A 46 -2.17 10.02 0.37
N GLY A 47 -0.91 10.30 0.08
CA GLY A 47 0.18 10.11 1.05
C GLY A 47 -0.06 10.86 2.37
N SER A 48 -0.79 11.98 2.33
CA SER A 48 -1.25 12.72 3.52
C SER A 48 -2.25 11.95 4.38
N ASP A 49 -3.08 11.10 3.78
CA ASP A 49 -4.14 10.34 4.46
C ASP A 49 -3.62 8.99 4.97
N ALA A 50 -2.47 8.54 4.46
CA ALA A 50 -1.80 7.30 4.84
C ALA A 50 -0.99 7.41 6.15
N ILE A 51 -0.82 8.61 6.71
CA ILE A 51 -0.01 8.87 7.92
C ILE A 51 -0.64 8.24 9.19
N GLY A 52 -1.89 7.79 9.12
CA GLY A 52 -2.62 7.17 10.24
C GLY A 52 -3.05 5.72 10.04
N LEU A 53 -2.49 5.02 9.03
CA LEU A 53 -2.66 3.56 8.90
C LEU A 53 -1.66 2.82 9.79
#